data_AF-A0A3B9WVE1-F1
#
_entry.id   AF-A0A3B9WVE1-F1
#
_cell.length_a   1.000
_cell.length_b   1.000
_cell.length_c   1.000
_cell.angle_alpha   90.00
_cell.angle_beta   90.00
_cell.angle_gamma   90.00
#
_symmetry.space_group_name_H-M   'P 1'
#
loop_
_entity.id
_entity.type
_entity.pdbx_description
1 polymer ?
#
loop_
_entity_poly.entity_id
_entity_poly.type
_entity_poly.pdbx_seq_one_letter_code
_entity_poly.pdbx_strand_id
1 'polypeptide(L)'
;MESLFSRFKRILSVLPLMVLSGAGIQLFFSYILGLLLSLSSEAADEYDRVMAPLLSMTPEMILHVCVRAPLFEELLFRGIGLGFFCLLFFLAFLKRKDAFSEEPVRAGRFLPRYGYAAANVLQALLFGIYHGNIYQGGYAFIIGLIFGWICLRARSVIPGIAAHSSVNLCGLIMESLLPADTGEGIRFLLAAAGLFLTITCLRRFANRETIH
;
A
#
# COMPACT_ATOMS: atom_id res chain seq x y z
N MET A 1 22.64 11.49 17.19
CA MET A 1 22.28 10.18 16.61
C MET A 1 21.02 9.71 17.32
N GLU A 2 19.89 9.57 16.62
CA GLU A 2 18.65 9.05 17.22
C GLU A 2 18.87 7.58 17.64
N SER A 3 18.40 7.18 18.82
CA SER A 3 18.56 5.79 19.28
C SER A 3 17.62 4.85 18.52
N LEU A 4 18.01 3.58 18.38
CA LEU A 4 17.15 2.54 17.80
C LEU A 4 15.80 2.47 18.53
N PHE A 5 15.80 2.65 19.84
CA PHE A 5 14.61 2.65 20.68
C PHE A 5 13.65 3.80 20.37
N SER A 6 14.16 5.03 20.15
CA SER A 6 13.32 6.16 19.75
C SER A 6 12.72 5.97 18.35
N ARG A 7 13.47 5.39 17.41
CA ARG A 7 12.95 5.03 16.07
C ARG A 7 11.82 4.01 16.17
N PHE A 8 12.03 2.97 16.97
CA PHE A 8 11.03 1.93 17.19
C PHE A 8 9.74 2.51 17.79
N LYS A 9 9.84 3.31 18.86
CA LYS A 9 8.67 4.01 19.45
C LYS A 9 7.93 4.87 18.44
N ARG A 10 8.66 5.58 17.57
CA ARG A 10 8.07 6.44 16.53
C ARG A 10 7.30 5.61 15.49
N ILE A 11 7.85 4.48 15.04
CA ILE A 11 7.17 3.54 14.14
C ILE A 11 5.90 3.00 14.81
N LEU A 12 5.97 2.54 16.06
CA LEU A 12 4.79 2.05 16.80
C LEU A 12 3.71 3.13 16.89
N SER A 13 4.09 4.39 17.10
CA SER A 13 3.15 5.51 17.24
C SER A 13 2.32 5.82 15.99
N VAL A 14 2.70 5.30 14.82
CA VAL A 14 1.97 5.52 13.55
C VAL A 14 1.15 4.31 13.11
N LEU A 15 1.34 3.13 13.71
CA LEU A 15 0.60 1.92 13.32
C LEU A 15 -0.93 2.07 13.39
N PRO A 16 -1.51 2.77 14.39
CA PRO A 16 -2.96 2.99 14.40
C PRO A 16 -3.45 3.76 13.16
N LEU A 17 -2.68 4.73 12.67
CA LEU A 17 -3.01 5.45 11.44
C LEU A 17 -2.93 4.54 10.21
N MET A 18 -1.98 3.59 10.21
CA MET A 18 -1.82 2.64 9.10
C MET A 18 -2.97 1.66 9.04
N VAL A 19 -3.39 1.11 10.19
CA VAL A 19 -4.57 0.23 10.29
C VAL A 19 -5.82 0.97 9.82
N LEU A 20 -6.09 2.17 10.33
CA LEU A 20 -7.24 2.97 9.90
C LEU A 20 -7.19 3.32 8.40
N SER A 21 -6.01 3.62 7.87
CA SER A 21 -5.85 3.87 6.43
C SER A 21 -6.07 2.59 5.61
N GLY A 22 -5.63 1.42 6.08
CA GLY A 22 -5.87 0.15 5.39
C GLY A 22 -7.35 -0.20 5.35
N ALA A 23 -8.07 -0.02 6.46
CA ALA A 23 -9.52 -0.16 6.48
C ALA A 23 -10.22 0.80 5.50
N GLY A 24 -9.78 2.07 5.46
CA GLY A 24 -10.32 3.06 4.52
C GLY A 24 -10.04 2.73 3.05
N ILE A 25 -8.83 2.25 2.74
CA ILE A 25 -8.44 1.78 1.40
C ILE A 25 -9.34 0.62 0.99
N GLN A 26 -9.55 -0.37 1.88
CA GLN A 26 -10.40 -1.50 1.58
C GLN A 26 -11.84 -1.09 1.24
N LEU A 27 -12.45 -0.21 2.05
CA LEU A 27 -13.83 0.26 1.81
C LEU A 27 -13.97 1.02 0.48
N PHE A 28 -12.95 1.80 0.12
CA PHE A 28 -12.97 2.54 -1.14
C PHE A 28 -12.82 1.59 -2.34
N PHE A 29 -11.82 0.70 -2.31
CA PHE A 29 -11.56 -0.20 -3.44
C PHE A 29 -12.58 -1.33 -3.57
N SER A 30 -13.25 -1.76 -2.50
CA SER A 30 -14.35 -2.72 -2.61
C SER A 30 -15.51 -2.16 -3.43
N TYR A 31 -15.84 -0.88 -3.27
CA TYR A 31 -16.85 -0.22 -4.08
C TYR A 31 -16.42 -0.06 -5.54
N ILE A 32 -15.18 0.39 -5.78
CA ILE A 32 -14.64 0.50 -7.15
C ILE A 32 -14.62 -0.86 -7.85
N LEU A 33 -14.22 -1.92 -7.14
CA LEU A 33 -14.27 -3.27 -7.67
C LEU A 33 -15.70 -3.66 -8.00
N GLY A 34 -16.66 -3.47 -7.08
CA GLY A 34 -18.08 -3.74 -7.34
C GLY A 34 -18.62 -3.06 -8.61
N LEU A 35 -18.29 -1.78 -8.82
CA LEU A 35 -18.62 -1.08 -10.07
C LEU A 35 -17.98 -1.77 -11.28
N LEU A 36 -16.70 -2.12 -11.20
CA LEU A 36 -15.99 -2.82 -12.27
C LEU A 36 -16.61 -4.18 -12.61
N LEU A 37 -16.98 -4.97 -11.59
CA LEU A 37 -17.65 -6.26 -11.76
C LEU A 37 -19.02 -6.09 -12.44
N SER A 38 -19.75 -5.01 -12.14
CA SER A 38 -21.03 -4.70 -12.80
C SER A 38 -20.90 -4.29 -14.26
N LEU A 39 -19.71 -3.84 -14.68
CA LEU A 39 -19.45 -3.32 -16.03
C LEU A 39 -18.76 -4.34 -16.94
N SER A 40 -18.13 -5.38 -16.39
CA SER A 40 -17.39 -6.41 -17.15
C SER A 40 -17.66 -7.79 -16.57
N SER A 41 -18.26 -8.65 -17.39
CA SER A 41 -18.46 -10.06 -17.06
C SER A 41 -17.14 -10.80 -16.91
N GLU A 42 -16.10 -10.42 -17.67
CA GLU A 42 -14.77 -11.02 -17.49
C GLU A 42 -14.18 -10.68 -16.11
N ALA A 43 -14.40 -9.46 -15.61
CA ALA A 43 -13.99 -9.06 -14.26
C ALA A 43 -14.70 -9.88 -13.18
N ALA A 44 -16.01 -10.09 -13.33
CA ALA A 44 -16.81 -10.91 -12.43
C ALA A 44 -16.33 -12.36 -12.39
N ASP A 45 -16.12 -12.98 -13.55
CA ASP A 45 -15.62 -14.36 -13.64
C ASP A 45 -14.25 -14.52 -12.99
N GLU A 46 -13.36 -13.55 -13.17
CA GLU A 46 -12.01 -13.58 -12.58
C GLU A 46 -12.05 -13.36 -11.06
N TYR A 47 -12.90 -12.46 -10.57
CA TYR A 47 -13.14 -12.28 -9.14
C TYR A 47 -13.62 -13.57 -8.49
N ASP A 48 -14.63 -14.22 -9.09
CA ASP A 48 -15.19 -15.47 -8.57
C ASP A 48 -14.15 -16.59 -8.51
N ARG A 49 -13.25 -16.70 -9.50
CA ARG A 49 -12.16 -17.67 -9.49
C ARG A 49 -11.18 -17.46 -8.35
N VAL A 50 -10.88 -16.21 -8.00
CA VAL A 50 -9.93 -15.90 -6.91
C VAL A 50 -10.61 -15.99 -5.53
N MET A 51 -11.88 -15.62 -5.44
CA MET A 51 -12.63 -15.62 -4.18
C MET A 51 -13.21 -16.99 -3.83
N ALA A 52 -13.57 -17.84 -4.81
CA ALA A 52 -14.21 -19.13 -4.53
C ALA A 52 -13.41 -20.02 -3.56
N PRO A 53 -12.07 -20.15 -3.66
CA PRO A 53 -11.29 -20.89 -2.66
C PRO A 53 -11.35 -20.25 -1.26
N LEU A 54 -11.51 -18.93 -1.20
CA LEU A 54 -11.60 -18.18 0.05
C LEU A 54 -12.97 -18.33 0.72
N LEU A 55 -14.02 -18.84 0.07
CA LEU A 55 -15.31 -19.08 0.72
C LEU A 55 -15.26 -20.22 1.77
N SER A 56 -14.24 -21.08 1.70
CA SER A 56 -13.98 -22.14 2.68
C SER A 56 -12.73 -21.84 3.52
N MET A 57 -12.60 -20.61 4.06
CA MET A 57 -11.40 -20.21 4.80
C MET A 57 -11.14 -21.11 6.00
N THR A 58 -9.97 -21.75 6.02
CA THR A 58 -9.40 -22.29 7.25
C THR A 58 -8.69 -21.19 8.04
N PRO A 59 -8.47 -21.34 9.36
CA PRO A 59 -7.65 -20.41 10.12
C PRO A 59 -6.24 -20.20 9.54
N GLU A 60 -5.68 -21.24 8.91
CA GLU A 60 -4.38 -21.16 8.23
C GLU A 60 -4.43 -20.26 6.99
N MET A 61 -5.52 -20.30 6.23
CA MET A 61 -5.70 -19.40 5.07
C MET A 61 -5.84 -17.94 5.50
N ILE A 62 -6.54 -17.68 6.61
CA ILE A 62 -6.65 -16.33 7.19
C ILE A 62 -5.26 -15.83 7.59
N LEU A 63 -4.47 -16.66 8.28
CA LEU A 63 -3.10 -16.32 8.66
C LEU A 63 -2.22 -16.04 7.44
N HIS A 64 -2.37 -16.82 6.38
CA HIS A 64 -1.65 -16.60 5.13
C HIS A 64 -2.01 -15.25 4.49
N VAL A 65 -3.30 -15.01 4.25
CA VAL A 65 -3.81 -13.83 3.54
C VAL A 65 -3.61 -12.53 4.34
N CYS A 66 -3.82 -12.55 5.65
CA CYS A 66 -3.78 -11.32 6.46
C CYS A 66 -2.40 -11.01 7.04
N VAL A 67 -1.50 -11.99 7.15
CA VAL A 67 -0.21 -11.79 7.83
C VAL A 67 0.97 -12.19 6.97
N ARG A 68 1.05 -13.45 6.52
CA ARG A 68 2.25 -13.96 5.83
C ARG A 68 2.45 -13.31 4.46
N ALA A 69 1.39 -13.21 3.66
CA ALA A 69 1.45 -12.59 2.33
C ALA A 69 1.79 -11.09 2.43
N PRO A 70 1.08 -10.25 3.23
CA PRO A 70 1.46 -8.85 3.42
C PRO A 70 2.90 -8.66 3.92
N LEU A 71 3.36 -9.50 4.86
CA LEU A 71 4.74 -9.46 5.34
C LEU A 71 5.73 -9.72 4.20
N PHE A 72 5.52 -10.80 3.44
CA PHE A 72 6.41 -11.17 2.34
C PHE A 72 6.41 -10.14 1.22
N GLU A 73 5.23 -9.68 0.79
CA GLU A 73 5.07 -8.73 -0.30
C GLU A 73 5.66 -7.36 0.06
N GLU A 74 5.45 -6.86 1.28
CA GLU A 74 6.08 -5.61 1.70
C GLU A 74 7.61 -5.73 1.78
N LEU A 75 8.14 -6.87 2.27
CA LEU A 75 9.59 -7.11 2.26
C LEU A 75 10.15 -7.18 0.84
N LEU A 76 9.48 -7.89 -0.07
CA LEU A 76 9.91 -8.07 -1.44
C LEU A 76 9.85 -6.75 -2.23
N PHE A 77 8.71 -6.07 -2.21
CA PHE A 77 8.50 -4.89 -3.06
C PHE A 77 9.00 -3.60 -2.42
N ARG A 78 8.77 -3.37 -1.11
CA ARG A 78 9.18 -2.12 -0.43
C ARG A 78 10.56 -2.25 0.22
N GLY A 79 10.90 -3.42 0.73
CA GLY A 79 12.25 -3.69 1.27
C GLY A 79 13.28 -3.79 0.15
N ILE A 80 13.13 -4.78 -0.73
CA ILE A 80 14.11 -5.08 -1.78
C ILE A 80 13.87 -4.24 -3.04
N GLY A 81 12.67 -4.31 -3.63
CA GLY A 81 12.39 -3.69 -4.94
C GLY A 81 12.58 -2.17 -4.95
N LEU A 82 11.94 -1.46 -4.02
CA LEU A 82 12.07 -0.01 -3.87
C LEU A 82 13.51 0.41 -3.54
N GLY A 83 14.19 -0.34 -2.66
CA GLY A 83 15.60 -0.12 -2.32
C GLY A 83 16.52 -0.29 -3.53
N PHE A 84 16.30 -1.34 -4.32
CA PHE A 84 17.01 -1.60 -5.57
C PHE A 84 16.84 -0.47 -6.58
N PHE A 85 15.60 -0.02 -6.84
CA PHE A 85 15.38 1.09 -7.77
C PHE A 85 15.98 2.41 -7.25
N CYS A 86 15.89 2.69 -5.95
CA CYS A 86 16.58 3.85 -5.37
C CYS A 86 18.10 3.76 -5.58
N LEU A 87 18.71 2.59 -5.37
CA LEU A 87 20.13 2.40 -5.61
C LEU A 87 20.49 2.58 -7.10
N LEU A 88 19.71 2.00 -8.01
CA LEU A 88 19.91 2.15 -9.45
C LEU A 88 19.87 3.62 -9.87
N PHE A 89 18.85 4.37 -9.44
CA PHE A 89 18.76 5.79 -9.74
C PHE A 89 19.88 6.59 -9.10
N PHE A 90 20.34 6.19 -7.91
CA PHE A 90 21.48 6.84 -7.26
C PHE A 90 22.76 6.65 -8.06
N LEU A 91 23.04 5.42 -8.50
CA LEU A 91 24.20 5.13 -9.35
C LEU A 91 24.11 5.82 -10.71
N ALA A 92 22.92 5.88 -11.32
CA ALA A 92 22.70 6.62 -12.56
C ALA A 92 22.90 8.13 -12.37
N PHE A 93 22.49 8.66 -11.23
CA PHE A 93 22.69 10.06 -10.85
C PHE A 93 24.17 10.37 -10.67
N LEU A 94 24.94 9.52 -9.97
CA LEU A 94 26.39 9.71 -9.80
C LEU A 94 27.19 9.77 -11.10
N LYS A 95 26.70 9.15 -12.18
CA LYS A 95 27.36 9.17 -13.50
C LYS A 95 27.22 10.51 -14.23
N ARG A 96 26.34 11.42 -13.79
CA ARG A 96 26.17 12.74 -14.40
C ARG A 96 27.23 13.69 -13.82
N LYS A 97 28.09 14.27 -14.68
CA LYS A 97 29.20 15.17 -14.26
C LYS A 97 28.73 16.46 -13.58
N ASP A 98 27.48 16.81 -13.80
CA ASP A 98 26.72 17.96 -13.31
C ASP A 98 25.82 17.61 -12.10
N ALA A 99 25.86 16.35 -11.62
CA ALA A 99 24.93 15.82 -10.63
C ALA A 99 25.03 16.44 -9.23
N PHE A 100 26.21 16.93 -8.84
CA PHE A 100 26.37 17.62 -7.58
C PHE A 100 26.03 19.10 -7.73
N SER A 101 24.76 19.41 -8.04
CA SER A 101 24.19 20.61 -7.44
C SER A 101 24.13 20.36 -5.93
N GLU A 102 24.58 21.28 -5.09
CA GLU A 102 24.71 21.02 -3.64
C GLU A 102 23.37 20.77 -2.91
N GLU A 103 22.24 21.04 -3.58
CA GLU A 103 20.86 20.97 -3.09
C GLU A 103 20.42 19.62 -2.46
N PRO A 104 20.64 18.44 -3.08
CA PRO A 104 20.21 17.16 -2.52
C PRO A 104 21.02 16.77 -1.27
N VAL A 105 22.34 17.04 -1.30
CA VAL A 105 23.29 16.70 -0.23
C VAL A 105 23.05 17.57 1.00
N ARG A 106 22.85 18.89 0.82
CA ARG A 106 22.52 19.82 1.91
C ARG A 106 21.22 19.46 2.64
N ALA A 107 20.28 18.80 1.96
CA ALA A 107 19.01 18.39 2.54
C ALA A 107 19.00 16.96 3.13
N GLY A 108 20.17 16.30 3.23
CA GLY A 108 20.28 14.94 3.78
C GLY A 108 19.60 13.85 2.93
N ARG A 109 19.44 14.09 1.62
CA ARG A 109 18.82 13.14 0.68
C ARG A 109 19.88 12.60 -0.28
N PHE A 110 19.81 11.30 -0.55
CA PHE A 110 20.70 10.66 -1.52
C PHE A 110 20.20 10.85 -2.97
N LEU A 111 18.88 11.03 -3.15
CA LEU A 111 18.26 11.28 -4.44
C LEU A 111 17.42 12.56 -4.45
N PRO A 112 17.28 13.21 -5.61
CA PRO A 112 16.25 14.21 -5.81
C PRO A 112 14.85 13.57 -5.76
N ARG A 113 13.82 14.39 -5.48
CA ARG A 113 12.43 13.91 -5.28
C ARG A 113 11.91 13.07 -6.45
N TYR A 114 12.25 13.45 -7.68
CA TYR A 114 11.83 12.71 -8.88
C TYR A 114 12.43 11.30 -8.95
N GLY A 115 13.64 11.07 -8.41
CA GLY A 115 14.26 9.75 -8.37
C GLY A 115 13.52 8.79 -7.43
N TYR A 116 13.15 9.28 -6.24
CA TYR A 116 12.30 8.51 -5.32
C TYR A 116 10.90 8.24 -5.90
N ALA A 117 10.31 9.22 -6.59
CA ALA A 117 9.02 9.04 -7.24
C ALA A 117 9.08 7.97 -8.35
N ALA A 118 10.09 8.01 -9.21
CA ALA A 118 10.30 7.01 -10.25
C ALA A 118 10.52 5.60 -9.67
N ALA A 119 11.32 5.48 -8.60
CA ALA A 119 11.50 4.21 -7.89
C ALA A 119 10.19 3.67 -7.33
N ASN A 120 9.34 4.55 -6.77
CA ASN A 120 8.04 4.16 -6.25
C ASN A 120 7.06 3.71 -7.35
N VAL A 121 7.09 4.37 -8.51
CA VAL A 121 6.25 3.96 -9.65
C VAL A 121 6.67 2.58 -10.17
N LEU A 122 7.98 2.34 -10.35
CA LEU A 122 8.47 1.06 -10.86
C LEU A 122 8.19 -0.10 -9.90
N GLN A 123 8.43 0.07 -8.60
CA GLN A 123 8.11 -0.98 -7.63
C GLN A 123 6.60 -1.27 -7.57
N ALA A 124 5.77 -0.22 -7.60
CA ALA A 124 4.32 -0.39 -7.56
C ALA A 124 3.81 -1.09 -8.83
N LEU A 125 4.41 -0.81 -9.98
CA LEU A 125 4.06 -1.46 -11.24
C LEU A 125 4.38 -2.96 -11.18
N LEU A 126 5.56 -3.33 -10.66
CA LEU A 126 5.90 -4.74 -10.45
C LEU A 126 4.94 -5.41 -9.46
N PHE A 127 4.52 -4.71 -8.41
CA PHE A 127 3.52 -5.20 -7.46
C PHE A 127 2.15 -5.42 -8.12
N GLY A 128 1.73 -4.52 -9.01
CA GLY A 128 0.51 -4.71 -9.82
C GLY A 128 0.61 -5.92 -10.75
N ILE A 129 1.72 -6.06 -11.48
CA ILE A 129 1.95 -7.19 -12.40
C ILE A 129 1.96 -8.53 -11.64
N TYR A 130 2.50 -8.56 -10.42
CA TYR A 130 2.60 -9.76 -9.59
C TYR A 130 1.23 -10.42 -9.31
N HIS A 131 0.13 -9.66 -9.36
CA HIS A 131 -1.22 -10.20 -9.14
C HIS A 131 -1.73 -11.05 -10.32
N GLY A 132 -1.05 -11.00 -11.48
CA GLY A 132 -1.32 -11.91 -12.60
C GLY A 132 -2.58 -11.62 -13.41
N ASN A 133 -3.36 -10.59 -13.04
CA ASN A 133 -4.52 -10.15 -13.80
C ASN A 133 -4.69 -8.62 -13.73
N ILE A 134 -5.42 -8.07 -14.71
CA ILE A 134 -5.52 -6.62 -14.90
C ILE A 134 -6.43 -5.95 -13.86
N TYR A 135 -7.48 -6.63 -13.41
CA TYR A 135 -8.46 -6.08 -12.48
C TYR A 135 -7.85 -5.91 -11.09
N GLN A 136 -7.17 -6.93 -10.60
CA GLN A 136 -6.42 -6.89 -9.34
C GLN A 136 -5.15 -6.06 -9.47
N GLY A 137 -4.41 -6.23 -10.55
CA GLY A 137 -3.18 -5.49 -10.81
C GLY A 137 -3.41 -3.98 -10.87
N GLY A 138 -4.54 -3.54 -11.41
CA GLY A 138 -4.90 -2.12 -11.50
C GLY A 138 -5.03 -1.44 -10.14
N TYR A 139 -5.84 -1.98 -9.23
CA TYR A 139 -5.95 -1.40 -7.89
C TYR A 139 -4.69 -1.68 -7.04
N ALA A 140 -4.05 -2.83 -7.21
CA ALA A 140 -2.80 -3.16 -6.52
C ALA A 140 -1.68 -2.18 -6.87
N PHE A 141 -1.58 -1.73 -8.13
CA PHE A 141 -0.65 -0.68 -8.53
C PHE A 141 -0.88 0.62 -7.74
N ILE A 142 -2.13 1.09 -7.63
CA ILE A 142 -2.47 2.32 -6.93
C ILE A 142 -2.16 2.20 -5.42
N ILE A 143 -2.56 1.10 -4.79
CA ILE A 143 -2.23 0.80 -3.38
C ILE A 143 -0.70 0.69 -3.20
N GLY A 144 -0.01 0.10 -4.17
CA GLY A 144 1.44 -0.01 -4.25
C GLY A 144 2.15 1.34 -4.18
N LEU A 145 1.63 2.35 -4.89
CA LEU A 145 2.15 3.72 -4.83
C LEU A 145 2.01 4.33 -3.42
N ILE A 146 0.86 4.09 -2.77
CA ILE A 146 0.59 4.59 -1.40
C ILE A 146 1.56 3.93 -0.41
N PHE A 147 1.69 2.61 -0.43
CA PHE A 147 2.55 1.88 0.50
C PHE A 147 4.03 2.17 0.27
N GLY A 148 4.48 2.32 -0.98
CA GLY A 148 5.85 2.73 -1.24
C GLY A 148 6.13 4.17 -0.80
N TRP A 149 5.17 5.10 -0.89
CA TRP A 149 5.26 6.43 -0.29
C TRP A 149 5.35 6.36 1.24
N ILE A 150 4.53 5.52 1.89
CA ILE A 150 4.59 5.26 3.33
C ILE A 150 5.99 4.75 3.72
N CYS A 151 6.54 3.79 2.98
CA CYS A 151 7.85 3.20 3.24
C CYS A 151 8.97 4.24 3.10
N LEU A 152 8.98 5.04 2.03
CA LEU A 152 9.97 6.12 1.84
C LEU A 152 9.93 7.13 2.98
N ARG A 153 8.73 7.48 3.44
CA ARG A 153 8.54 8.45 4.50
C ARG A 153 8.91 7.90 5.88
N ALA A 154 8.50 6.67 6.19
CA ALA A 154 8.81 6.01 7.46
C ALA A 154 10.23 5.44 7.52
N ARG A 155 10.92 5.33 6.37
CA ARG A 155 12.18 4.58 6.21
C ARG A 155 12.09 3.19 6.84
N SER A 156 10.92 2.55 6.68
CA SER A 156 10.59 1.27 7.29
C SER A 156 9.43 0.63 6.53
N VAL A 157 9.48 -0.70 6.39
CA VAL A 157 8.38 -1.50 5.83
C VAL A 157 7.25 -1.75 6.82
N ILE A 158 7.49 -1.60 8.13
CA ILE A 158 6.54 -1.98 9.19
C ILE A 158 5.20 -1.24 9.06
N PRO A 159 5.16 0.08 8.82
CA PRO A 159 3.89 0.79 8.60
C PRO A 159 3.13 0.29 7.36
N GLY A 160 3.84 -0.07 6.29
CA GLY A 160 3.26 -0.67 5.09
C GLY A 160 2.65 -2.05 5.37
N ILE A 161 3.36 -2.91 6.11
CA ILE A 161 2.86 -4.22 6.57
C ILE A 161 1.57 -4.05 7.36
N ALA A 162 1.53 -3.12 8.31
CA ALA A 162 0.33 -2.88 9.11
C ALA A 162 -0.86 -2.40 8.26
N ALA A 163 -0.64 -1.48 7.31
CA ALA A 163 -1.68 -1.01 6.41
C ALA A 163 -2.19 -2.14 5.50
N HIS A 164 -1.27 -2.92 4.91
CA HIS A 164 -1.58 -4.02 4.00
C HIS A 164 -2.34 -5.15 4.71
N SER A 165 -1.84 -5.61 5.86
CA SER A 165 -2.56 -6.58 6.69
C SER A 165 -3.96 -6.11 7.05
N SER A 166 -4.13 -4.81 7.31
CA SER A 166 -5.44 -4.23 7.59
C SER A 166 -6.35 -4.20 6.37
N VAL A 167 -5.85 -3.94 5.15
CA VAL A 167 -6.66 -4.03 3.92
C VAL A 167 -7.24 -5.44 3.81
N ASN A 168 -6.39 -6.46 3.91
CA ASN A 168 -6.81 -7.85 3.73
C ASN A 168 -7.76 -8.31 4.85
N LEU A 169 -7.45 -7.99 6.10
CA LEU A 169 -8.31 -8.33 7.23
C LEU A 169 -9.68 -7.64 7.14
N CYS A 170 -9.71 -6.35 6.81
CA CYS A 170 -10.96 -5.63 6.60
C CYS A 170 -11.74 -6.20 5.42
N GLY A 171 -11.08 -6.70 4.38
CA GLY A 171 -11.73 -7.33 3.24
C GLY A 171 -12.51 -8.58 3.65
N LEU A 172 -11.86 -9.47 4.41
CA LEU A 172 -12.50 -10.69 4.93
C LEU A 172 -13.70 -10.36 5.85
N ILE A 173 -13.54 -9.36 6.71
CA ILE A 173 -14.60 -8.91 7.61
C ILE A 173 -15.78 -8.33 6.82
N MET A 174 -15.51 -7.50 5.80
CA MET A 174 -16.57 -6.89 4.99
C MET A 174 -17.32 -7.93 4.18
N GLU A 175 -16.64 -8.92 3.60
CA GLU A 175 -17.29 -10.03 2.89
C GLU A 175 -18.26 -10.81 3.81
N SER A 176 -17.92 -10.91 5.10
CA SER A 176 -18.74 -11.63 6.08
C SER A 176 -19.89 -10.79 6.66
N LEU A 177 -19.72 -9.47 6.75
CA LEU A 177 -20.63 -8.57 7.47
C LEU A 177 -21.55 -7.75 6.58
N LEU A 178 -21.17 -7.49 5.32
CA LEU A 178 -21.93 -6.64 4.42
C LEU A 178 -22.88 -7.52 3.57
N PRO A 179 -24.20 -7.45 3.80
CA PRO A 179 -25.14 -8.28 3.04
C PRO A 179 -25.06 -8.02 1.53
N ALA A 180 -25.22 -9.07 0.72
CA ALA A 180 -25.17 -8.97 -0.73
C ALA A 180 -26.21 -8.00 -1.31
N ASP A 181 -27.37 -7.87 -0.64
CA ASP A 181 -28.47 -6.97 -1.00
C ASP A 181 -28.30 -5.53 -0.45
N THR A 182 -27.16 -5.21 0.16
CA THR A 182 -26.85 -3.84 0.60
C THR A 182 -26.97 -2.88 -0.57
N GLY A 183 -27.87 -1.90 -0.45
CA GLY A 183 -28.14 -0.92 -1.51
C GLY A 183 -26.94 -0.05 -1.87
N GLU A 184 -26.86 0.33 -3.15
CA GLU A 184 -25.76 1.12 -3.74
C GLU A 184 -25.47 2.43 -2.99
N GLY A 185 -26.51 3.10 -2.48
CA GLY A 185 -26.34 4.33 -1.70
C GLY A 185 -25.51 4.12 -0.43
N ILE A 186 -25.69 2.99 0.26
CA ILE A 186 -24.91 2.66 1.47
C ILE A 186 -23.47 2.31 1.08
N ARG A 187 -23.29 1.49 0.02
CA ARG A 187 -21.94 1.12 -0.47
C ARG A 187 -21.13 2.35 -0.88
N PHE A 188 -21.76 3.30 -1.57
CA PHE A 188 -21.15 4.57 -1.93
C PHE A 188 -20.74 5.40 -0.69
N LEU A 189 -21.62 5.51 0.32
CA LEU A 189 -21.31 6.24 1.55
C LEU A 189 -20.15 5.61 2.31
N LEU A 190 -20.09 4.28 2.39
CA LEU A 190 -18.97 3.55 2.99
C LEU A 190 -17.65 3.82 2.24
N ALA A 191 -17.68 3.82 0.90
CA ALA A 191 -16.52 4.13 0.07
C ALA A 191 -16.04 5.57 0.27
N ALA A 192 -16.97 6.54 0.31
CA ALA A 192 -16.66 7.94 0.56
C ALA A 192 -16.06 8.15 1.96
N ALA A 193 -16.62 7.49 2.98
CA ALA A 193 -16.08 7.48 4.34
C ALA A 193 -14.68 6.85 4.39
N GLY A 194 -14.47 5.74 3.69
CA GLY A 194 -13.18 5.06 3.57
C GLY A 194 -12.11 5.93 2.91
N LEU A 195 -12.45 6.62 1.83
CA LEU A 195 -11.56 7.57 1.16
C LEU A 195 -11.21 8.74 2.08
N PHE A 196 -12.20 9.33 2.74
CA PHE A 196 -11.99 10.42 3.70
C PHE A 196 -11.08 9.99 4.87
N LEU A 197 -11.31 8.79 5.43
CA LEU A 197 -10.50 8.22 6.50
C LEU A 197 -9.06 8.02 6.06
N THR A 198 -8.87 7.45 4.87
CA THR A 198 -7.55 7.23 4.26
C THR A 198 -6.80 8.56 4.12
N ILE A 199 -7.41 9.55 3.48
CA ILE A 199 -6.80 10.87 3.27
C ILE A 199 -6.45 11.53 4.61
N THR A 200 -7.34 11.47 5.59
CA THR A 200 -7.11 12.08 6.91
C THR A 200 -5.97 11.40 7.65
N CYS A 201 -5.91 10.07 7.65
CA CYS A 201 -4.83 9.30 8.28
C CYS A 201 -3.49 9.57 7.60
N LEU A 202 -3.43 9.54 6.26
CA LEU A 202 -2.20 9.78 5.51
C LEU A 202 -1.74 11.24 5.62
N ARG A 203 -2.64 12.23 5.68
CA ARG A 203 -2.29 13.63 5.97
C ARG A 203 -1.72 13.79 7.37
N ARG A 204 -2.33 13.15 8.37
CA ARG A 204 -1.82 13.19 9.75
C ARG A 204 -0.46 12.51 9.85
N PHE A 205 -0.25 11.40 9.16
CA PHE A 205 1.06 10.77 9.03
C PHE A 205 2.07 11.67 8.29
N ALA A 206 1.64 12.37 7.24
CA ALA A 206 2.46 13.32 6.50
C ALA A 206 2.85 14.57 7.30
N ASN A 207 2.09 14.92 8.33
CA ASN A 207 2.39 16.06 9.19
C ASN A 207 3.20 15.69 10.43
N ARG A 208 3.38 14.39 10.72
CA ARG A 208 4.32 13.99 11.76
C ARG A 208 5.73 14.25 11.26
N GLU A 209 6.51 14.98 12.05
CA GLU A 209 7.95 15.12 11.87
C GLU A 209 8.56 13.72 11.75
N THR A 210 8.89 13.35 10.52
CA THR A 210 9.40 12.02 10.19
C THR A 210 10.74 12.19 9.47
N ILE A 211 11.79 11.91 10.23
CA ILE A 211 13.16 11.53 9.85
C ILE A 211 13.94 12.56 9.02
N HIS A 212 14.31 13.67 9.66
CA HIS A 212 15.55 14.38 9.37
C HIS A 212 16.60 14.03 10.42
#